data_AF-A0A6G0ABT5-F1
#
_entry.id   AF-A0A6G0ABT5-F1
#
_cell.length_a   1.000
_cell.length_b   1.000
_cell.length_c   1.000
_cell.angle_alpha   90.00
_cell.angle_beta   90.00
_cell.angle_gamma   90.00
#
_symmetry.space_group_name_H-M   'P 1'
#
loop_
_entity.id
_entity.type
_entity.pdbx_description
1 polymer ?
#
loop_
_entity_poly.entity_id
_entity_poly.type
_entity_poly.pdbx_seq_one_letter_code
_entity_poly.pdbx_strand_id
1 'polypeptide(L)'
;MGRPKRNRNIARTLLVVLALVIGLSACTPSQFEYWFGRQPDSEQELAAAGQTWSHVVFWYNARRAAVDYYNRIHNNPFLVCVRAHESDRAGGYSAYNRSSGAAGAYQFISGTWAYVSARAGYPGYGSAANAPAHVQDAVAYDTAVVRGERFHWAGSGC
;
A
#
# COMPACT_ATOMS: atom_id res chain seq x y z
N MET A 1 -40.22 -2.03 17.60
CA MET A 1 -38.85 -1.77 17.09
C MET A 1 -38.86 -1.92 15.56
N GLY A 2 -38.93 -0.81 14.82
CA GLY A 2 -38.96 -0.82 13.36
C GLY A 2 -37.55 -0.71 12.77
N ARG A 3 -37.13 -1.67 11.94
CA ARG A 3 -35.88 -1.56 11.16
C ARG A 3 -36.00 -0.37 10.19
N PRO A 4 -35.02 0.54 10.11
CA PRO A 4 -35.06 1.61 9.11
C PRO A 4 -34.94 1.00 7.70
N LYS A 5 -35.91 1.32 6.83
CA LYS A 5 -35.88 0.97 5.41
C LYS A 5 -34.67 1.64 4.76
N ARG A 6 -33.66 0.85 4.39
CA ARG A 6 -32.50 1.30 3.62
C ARG A 6 -32.97 1.83 2.26
N ASN A 7 -33.02 3.15 2.13
CA ASN A 7 -33.42 3.84 0.89
C ASN A 7 -32.40 3.53 -0.22
N ARG A 8 -32.69 2.50 -1.03
CA ARG A 8 -31.88 2.08 -2.19
C ARG A 8 -31.61 3.22 -3.18
N ASN A 9 -32.44 4.25 -3.16
CA ASN A 9 -32.31 5.42 -4.03
C ASN A 9 -31.13 6.31 -3.60
N ILE A 10 -30.87 6.49 -2.30
CA ILE A 10 -29.74 7.32 -1.81
C ILE A 10 -28.40 6.63 -2.10
N ALA A 11 -28.33 5.30 -1.94
CA ALA A 11 -27.13 4.53 -2.29
C ALA A 11 -26.82 4.56 -3.80
N ARG A 12 -27.86 4.56 -4.65
CA ARG A 12 -27.70 4.69 -6.11
C ARG A 12 -27.28 6.09 -6.52
N THR A 13 -27.84 7.14 -5.91
CA THR A 13 -27.44 8.52 -6.21
C THR A 13 -26.01 8.81 -5.78
N LEU A 14 -25.56 8.30 -4.61
CA LEU A 14 -24.16 8.44 -4.17
C LEU A 14 -23.19 7.65 -5.07
N LEU A 15 -23.57 6.47 -5.55
CA LEU A 15 -22.77 5.71 -6.52
C LEU A 15 -22.67 6.39 -7.88
N VAL A 16 -23.75 7.02 -8.35
CA VAL A 16 -23.75 7.75 -9.63
C VAL A 16 -22.93 9.04 -9.52
N VAL A 17 -23.01 9.77 -8.40
CA VAL A 17 -22.18 10.97 -8.17
C VAL A 17 -20.70 10.59 -8.02
N LEU A 18 -20.37 9.51 -7.32
CA LEU A 18 -18.99 9.01 -7.21
C LEU A 18 -18.46 8.52 -8.57
N ALA A 19 -19.30 7.87 -9.38
CA ALA A 19 -18.95 7.45 -10.74
C ALA A 19 -18.83 8.63 -11.72
N LEU A 20 -19.58 9.71 -11.54
CA LEU A 20 -19.46 10.94 -12.34
C LEU A 20 -18.20 11.75 -12.00
N VAL A 21 -17.76 11.73 -10.74
CA VAL A 21 -16.48 12.33 -10.32
C VAL A 21 -15.29 11.53 -10.86
N ILE A 22 -15.41 10.19 -10.95
CA ILE A 22 -14.38 9.32 -11.53
C ILE A 22 -14.42 9.33 -13.07
N GLY A 23 -15.59 9.51 -13.69
CA GLY A 23 -15.78 9.43 -15.14
C GLY A 23 -15.40 10.67 -15.94
N LEU A 24 -15.23 11.83 -15.30
CA LEU A 24 -14.91 13.10 -15.99
C LEU A 24 -13.43 13.50 -15.96
N SER A 25 -12.56 12.65 -15.41
CA SER A 25 -11.11 12.82 -15.53
C SER A 25 -10.46 11.52 -16.02
N ALA A 26 -10.47 11.35 -17.34
CA ALA A 26 -9.44 10.63 -18.10
C ALA A 26 -8.85 9.37 -17.43
N CYS A 27 -9.38 8.18 -17.71
CA CYS A 27 -8.68 6.94 -17.39
C CYS A 27 -8.84 5.91 -18.51
N THR A 28 -8.20 6.16 -19.66
CA THR A 28 -7.60 5.03 -20.38
C THR A 28 -6.37 4.55 -19.59
N PRO A 29 -6.01 3.26 -19.63
CA PRO A 29 -4.77 2.77 -19.01
C PRO A 29 -3.52 3.57 -19.47
N SER A 30 -3.52 4.06 -20.71
CA SER A 30 -2.47 4.93 -21.24
C SER A 30 -2.41 6.32 -20.59
N GLN A 31 -3.55 6.89 -20.16
CA GLN A 31 -3.58 8.16 -19.43
C GLN A 31 -3.09 7.97 -17.98
N PHE A 32 -3.44 6.84 -17.36
CA PHE A 32 -2.90 6.48 -16.05
C PHE A 32 -1.37 6.31 -16.13
N GLU A 33 -0.85 5.60 -17.13
CA GLU A 33 0.60 5.47 -17.32
C GLU A 33 1.28 6.81 -17.68
N TYR A 34 0.63 7.69 -18.43
CA TYR A 34 1.16 9.03 -18.69
C TYR A 34 1.28 9.88 -17.41
N TRP A 35 0.25 9.89 -16.56
CA TRP A 35 0.24 10.67 -15.32
C TRP A 35 1.04 10.04 -14.16
N PHE A 36 1.15 8.72 -14.12
CA PHE A 36 1.76 7.99 -13.00
C PHE A 36 3.08 7.29 -13.35
N GLY A 37 3.37 7.06 -14.63
CA GLY A 37 4.53 6.32 -15.15
C GLY A 37 5.71 7.18 -15.61
N ARG A 38 5.50 8.47 -15.90
CA ARG A 38 6.58 9.42 -16.21
C ARG A 38 6.36 10.74 -15.48
N GLN A 39 7.35 11.17 -14.69
CA GLN A 39 7.32 12.50 -14.09
C GLN A 39 7.63 13.54 -15.17
N PRO A 40 6.83 14.62 -15.27
CA PRO A 40 7.25 15.79 -16.01
C PRO A 40 8.46 16.42 -15.30
N ASP A 41 9.53 16.66 -16.04
CA ASP A 41 10.81 17.15 -15.50
C ASP A 41 10.87 18.68 -15.39
N SER A 42 9.87 19.37 -15.95
CA SER A 42 9.86 20.82 -16.09
C SER A 42 8.45 21.41 -16.04
N GLU A 43 8.38 22.69 -15.64
CA GLU A 43 7.17 23.51 -15.70
C GLU A 43 6.56 23.60 -17.10
N GLN A 44 7.39 23.41 -18.14
CA GLN A 44 7.00 23.49 -19.54
C GLN A 44 6.23 22.24 -19.98
N GLU A 45 6.64 21.05 -19.53
CA GLU A 45 5.87 19.81 -19.76
C GLU A 45 4.51 19.85 -19.05
N LEU A 46 4.44 20.51 -17.88
CA LEU A 46 3.20 20.70 -17.12
C LEU A 46 2.21 21.64 -17.84
N ALA A 47 2.71 22.74 -18.41
CA ALA A 47 1.91 23.67 -19.19
C ALA A 47 1.37 23.01 -20.48
N ALA A 48 2.17 22.16 -21.13
CA ALA A 48 1.76 21.41 -22.32
C ALA A 48 0.67 20.36 -22.03
N ALA A 49 0.63 19.82 -20.80
CA ALA A 49 -0.36 18.82 -20.39
C ALA A 49 -1.75 19.41 -20.04
N GLY A 50 -1.93 20.74 -20.11
CA GLY A 50 -3.24 21.40 -19.97
C GLY A 50 -3.88 21.28 -18.59
N GLN A 51 -3.13 20.91 -17.54
CA GLN A 51 -3.64 20.88 -16.17
C GLN A 51 -3.52 22.25 -15.51
N THR A 52 -4.47 22.57 -14.61
CA THR A 52 -4.35 23.76 -13.78
C THR A 52 -3.21 23.59 -12.78
N TRP A 53 -2.44 24.65 -12.55
CA TRP A 53 -1.30 24.65 -11.62
C TRP A 53 -1.64 24.11 -10.23
N SER A 54 -2.84 24.38 -9.72
CA SER A 54 -3.30 23.85 -8.43
C SER A 54 -3.47 22.33 -8.41
N HIS A 55 -3.97 21.72 -9.50
CA HIS A 55 -4.10 20.28 -9.62
C HIS A 55 -2.73 19.59 -9.67
N VAL A 56 -1.81 20.14 -10.47
CA VAL A 56 -0.44 19.62 -10.57
C VAL A 56 0.26 19.66 -9.22
N VAL A 57 0.23 20.81 -8.54
CA VAL A 57 0.87 20.99 -7.24
C VAL A 57 0.26 20.06 -6.19
N PHE A 58 -1.06 19.87 -6.18
CA PHE A 58 -1.72 18.94 -5.28
C PHE A 58 -1.23 17.50 -5.48
N TRP A 59 -1.25 16.98 -6.70
CA TRP A 59 -0.83 15.60 -6.97
C TRP A 59 0.68 15.39 -6.76
N TYR A 60 1.50 16.38 -7.10
CA TYR A 60 2.93 16.36 -6.79
C TYR A 60 3.19 16.25 -5.29
N ASN A 61 2.55 17.10 -4.49
CA ASN A 61 2.69 17.08 -3.04
C ASN A 61 2.14 15.79 -2.42
N ALA A 62 0.99 15.29 -2.90
CA ALA A 62 0.41 14.04 -2.45
C ALA A 62 1.33 12.84 -2.76
N ARG A 63 1.90 12.78 -3.98
CA ARG A 63 2.86 11.74 -4.36
C ARG A 63 4.12 11.82 -3.51
N ARG A 64 4.68 13.01 -3.31
CA ARG A 64 5.86 13.19 -2.44
C ARG A 64 5.58 12.73 -1.02
N ALA A 65 4.45 13.12 -0.44
CA ALA A 65 4.07 12.66 0.89
C ALA A 65 3.94 11.12 0.95
N ALA A 66 3.39 10.49 -0.08
CA ALA A 66 3.29 9.02 -0.15
C ALA A 66 4.67 8.34 -0.27
N VAL A 67 5.57 8.88 -1.09
CA VAL A 67 6.96 8.39 -1.22
C VAL A 67 7.72 8.57 0.08
N ASP A 68 7.61 9.74 0.72
CA ASP A 68 8.26 10.01 2.00
C ASP A 68 7.73 9.09 3.10
N TYR A 69 6.42 8.83 3.13
CA TYR A 69 5.81 7.87 4.05
C TYR A 69 6.33 6.45 3.81
N TYR A 70 6.34 6.00 2.55
CA TYR A 70 6.91 4.69 2.19
C TYR A 70 8.37 4.59 2.61
N ASN A 71 9.20 5.59 2.30
CA ASN A 71 10.62 5.60 2.67
C ASN A 71 10.83 5.56 4.18
N ARG A 72 9.99 6.23 4.97
CA ARG A 72 10.08 6.16 6.45
C ARG A 72 9.79 4.76 6.98
N ILE A 73 8.82 4.07 6.40
CA ILE A 73 8.48 2.70 6.79
C ILE A 73 9.56 1.73 6.29
N HIS A 74 9.90 1.80 5.01
CA HIS A 74 10.89 0.93 4.38
C HIS A 74 12.23 1.02 5.10
N ASN A 75 12.68 2.23 5.45
CA ASN A 75 13.93 2.47 6.17
C ASN A 75 13.78 2.50 7.69
N ASN A 76 12.65 2.04 8.25
CA ASN A 76 12.51 1.95 9.69
C ASN A 76 13.60 1.00 10.25
N PRO A 77 14.42 1.42 11.23
CA PRO A 77 15.58 0.63 11.68
C PRO A 77 15.23 -0.79 12.15
N PHE A 78 14.08 -0.95 12.82
CA PHE A 78 13.60 -2.25 13.27
C PHE A 78 13.22 -3.13 12.07
N LEU A 79 12.45 -2.60 11.12
CA LEU A 79 12.06 -3.35 9.91
C LEU A 79 13.28 -3.74 9.07
N VAL A 80 14.25 -2.84 8.87
CA VAL A 80 15.49 -3.12 8.14
C VAL A 80 16.24 -4.28 8.79
N CYS A 81 16.40 -4.24 10.12
CA CYS A 81 17.05 -5.31 10.88
C CYS A 81 16.31 -6.65 10.71
N VAL A 82 14.98 -6.64 10.84
CA VAL A 82 14.17 -7.86 10.69
C VAL A 82 14.28 -8.42 9.28
N ARG A 83 14.16 -7.61 8.22
CA ARG A 83 14.31 -8.11 6.82
C ARG A 83 15.68 -8.74 6.59
N ALA A 84 16.73 -8.09 7.06
CA ALA A 84 18.10 -8.58 6.95
C ALA A 84 18.30 -9.94 7.63
N HIS A 85 17.70 -10.13 8.80
CA HIS A 85 17.74 -11.40 9.53
C HIS A 85 16.89 -12.49 8.86
N GLU A 86 15.65 -12.15 8.54
CA GLU A 86 14.60 -13.11 8.18
C GLU A 86 14.70 -13.60 6.72
N SER A 87 15.15 -12.75 5.79
CA SER A 87 14.91 -13.05 4.37
C SER A 87 15.91 -12.50 3.35
N ASP A 88 16.74 -11.49 3.63
CA ASP A 88 17.60 -10.86 2.60
C ASP A 88 18.54 -11.86 1.90
N ARG A 89 18.98 -12.91 2.62
CA ARG A 89 19.80 -14.01 2.08
C ARG A 89 19.00 -15.18 1.51
N ALA A 90 17.67 -15.12 1.57
CA ALA A 90 16.73 -16.18 1.22
C ALA A 90 15.62 -15.73 0.26
N GLY A 91 15.80 -14.59 -0.44
CA GLY A 91 14.88 -14.10 -1.47
C GLY A 91 14.09 -12.84 -1.09
N GLY A 92 14.35 -12.24 0.07
CA GLY A 92 13.76 -10.97 0.52
C GLY A 92 12.24 -11.01 0.50
N TYR A 93 11.61 -10.03 -0.17
CA TYR A 93 10.15 -9.95 -0.34
C TYR A 93 9.52 -11.16 -1.03
N SER A 94 10.30 -11.99 -1.74
CA SER A 94 9.84 -13.21 -2.38
C SER A 94 10.18 -14.49 -1.61
N ALA A 95 10.83 -14.36 -0.43
CA ALA A 95 11.25 -15.49 0.37
C ALA A 95 10.07 -16.39 0.75
N TYR A 96 10.29 -17.69 0.73
CA TYR A 96 9.31 -18.69 1.13
C TYR A 96 10.00 -19.86 1.80
N ASN A 97 9.72 -20.04 3.09
CA ASN A 97 10.18 -21.19 3.86
C ASN A 97 9.15 -22.33 3.74
N ARG A 98 9.48 -23.35 2.95
CA ARG A 98 8.63 -24.53 2.73
C ARG A 98 8.32 -25.33 4.00
N SER A 99 9.21 -25.32 4.98
CA SER A 99 9.03 -26.11 6.21
C SER A 99 8.04 -25.47 7.16
N SER A 100 8.08 -24.14 7.32
CA SER A 100 7.22 -23.42 8.27
C SER A 100 6.02 -22.74 7.61
N GLY A 101 6.02 -22.59 6.29
CA GLY A 101 5.03 -21.77 5.57
C GLY A 101 5.21 -20.27 5.78
N ALA A 102 6.30 -19.84 6.41
CA ALA A 102 6.66 -18.43 6.55
C ALA A 102 7.05 -17.85 5.17
N ALA A 103 6.61 -16.64 4.89
CA ALA A 103 6.78 -16.01 3.59
C ALA A 103 7.09 -14.51 3.70
N GLY A 104 7.67 -13.97 2.63
CA GLY A 104 7.95 -12.56 2.46
C GLY A 104 9.11 -12.07 3.33
N ALA A 105 9.39 -10.77 3.24
CA ALA A 105 10.62 -10.20 3.79
C ALA A 105 10.70 -10.31 5.34
N TYR A 106 9.54 -10.44 5.98
CA TYR A 106 9.38 -10.51 7.44
C TYR A 106 8.92 -11.88 7.92
N GLN A 107 8.94 -12.88 7.03
CA GLN A 107 8.66 -14.28 7.35
C GLN A 107 7.32 -14.51 8.08
N PHE A 108 6.26 -13.83 7.63
CA PHE A 108 4.92 -14.05 8.17
C PHE A 108 4.43 -15.46 7.81
N ILE A 109 3.92 -16.19 8.81
CA ILE A 109 3.19 -17.45 8.61
C ILE A 109 1.86 -17.14 7.89
N SER A 110 1.48 -17.91 6.87
CA SER A 110 0.31 -17.63 6.01
C SER A 110 -1.00 -17.37 6.78
N GLY A 111 -1.27 -18.13 7.86
CA GLY A 111 -2.47 -17.91 8.68
C GLY A 111 -2.45 -16.57 9.42
N THR A 112 -1.31 -16.22 10.01
CA THR A 112 -1.08 -14.91 10.63
C THR A 112 -1.21 -13.80 9.59
N TRP A 113 -0.57 -13.97 8.43
CA TRP A 113 -0.59 -13.01 7.33
C TRP A 113 -2.01 -12.62 6.92
N ALA A 114 -2.91 -13.58 6.71
CA ALA A 114 -4.28 -13.30 6.30
C ALA A 114 -5.00 -12.37 7.30
N TYR A 115 -4.77 -12.57 8.60
CA TYR A 115 -5.33 -11.72 9.65
C TYR A 115 -4.67 -10.34 9.70
N VAL A 116 -3.33 -10.29 9.79
CA VAL A 116 -2.62 -9.02 10.00
C VAL A 116 -2.63 -8.12 8.76
N SER A 117 -2.61 -8.70 7.56
CA SER A 117 -2.70 -7.93 6.31
C SER A 117 -4.06 -7.26 6.16
N ALA A 118 -5.16 -7.99 6.41
CA ALA A 118 -6.49 -7.41 6.42
C ALA A 118 -6.64 -6.34 7.52
N ARG A 119 -6.10 -6.60 8.72
CA ARG A 119 -6.08 -5.65 9.85
C ARG A 119 -5.33 -4.35 9.53
N ALA A 120 -4.25 -4.44 8.74
CA ALA A 120 -3.48 -3.30 8.26
C ALA A 120 -4.07 -2.63 7.00
N GLY A 121 -5.22 -3.10 6.49
CA GLY A 121 -5.90 -2.52 5.34
C GLY A 121 -5.50 -3.09 3.97
N TYR A 122 -4.77 -4.20 3.93
CA TYR A 122 -4.31 -4.87 2.71
C TYR A 122 -4.82 -6.32 2.58
N PRO A 123 -6.14 -6.56 2.60
CA PRO A 123 -6.68 -7.90 2.37
C PRO A 123 -6.42 -8.35 0.92
N GLY A 124 -6.52 -9.65 0.67
CA GLY A 124 -6.55 -10.22 -0.68
C GLY A 124 -5.26 -10.92 -1.14
N TYR A 125 -4.17 -10.80 -0.39
CA TYR A 125 -2.94 -11.55 -0.66
C TYR A 125 -2.91 -12.85 0.16
N GLY A 126 -2.91 -14.01 -0.51
CA GLY A 126 -2.94 -15.32 0.16
C GLY A 126 -1.69 -15.64 0.98
N SER A 127 -0.55 -15.02 0.68
CA SER A 127 0.68 -15.09 1.45
C SER A 127 1.42 -13.76 1.34
N ALA A 128 2.35 -13.51 2.27
CA ALA A 128 3.17 -12.30 2.22
C ALA A 128 4.02 -12.24 0.94
N ALA A 129 4.59 -13.36 0.48
CA ALA A 129 5.39 -13.42 -0.74
C ALA A 129 4.60 -13.06 -2.02
N ASN A 130 3.27 -13.15 -2.00
CA ASN A 130 2.41 -12.74 -3.11
C ASN A 130 2.05 -11.24 -3.07
N ALA A 131 2.39 -10.55 -1.98
CA ALA A 131 2.10 -9.13 -1.82
C ALA A 131 3.28 -8.27 -2.29
N PRO A 132 3.02 -7.10 -2.91
CA PRO A 132 4.07 -6.14 -3.24
C PRO A 132 4.91 -5.74 -2.02
N ALA A 133 6.16 -5.36 -2.25
CA ALA A 133 7.09 -5.00 -1.16
C ALA A 133 6.52 -3.94 -0.21
N HIS A 134 5.90 -2.88 -0.74
CA HIS A 134 5.29 -1.82 0.06
C HIS A 134 4.14 -2.31 0.95
N VAL A 135 3.41 -3.35 0.52
CA VAL A 135 2.36 -3.96 1.33
C VAL A 135 2.98 -4.73 2.49
N GLN A 136 4.02 -5.54 2.22
CA GLN A 136 4.71 -6.29 3.28
C GLN A 136 5.32 -5.34 4.32
N ASP A 137 5.96 -4.25 3.87
CA ASP A 137 6.51 -3.20 4.72
C ASP A 137 5.43 -2.54 5.59
N ALA A 138 4.30 -2.17 4.99
CA ALA A 138 3.19 -1.54 5.71
C ALA A 138 2.58 -2.47 6.77
N VAL A 139 2.39 -3.76 6.45
CA VAL A 139 1.84 -4.76 7.37
C VAL A 139 2.80 -5.04 8.53
N ALA A 140 4.10 -5.15 8.23
CA ALA A 140 5.14 -5.29 9.26
C ALA A 140 5.21 -4.06 10.18
N TYR A 141 5.13 -2.86 9.61
CA TYR A 141 5.12 -1.62 10.36
C TYR A 141 3.89 -1.46 11.26
N ASP A 142 2.68 -1.76 10.74
CA ASP A 142 1.46 -1.74 11.54
C ASP A 142 1.59 -2.70 12.74
N THR A 143 2.01 -3.93 12.47
CA THR A 143 2.15 -4.97 13.50
C THR A 143 3.22 -4.59 14.53
N ALA A 144 4.44 -4.29 14.10
CA ALA A 144 5.58 -4.08 14.99
C ALA A 144 5.58 -2.71 15.68
N VAL A 145 5.29 -1.64 14.94
CA VAL A 145 5.51 -0.27 15.39
C VAL A 145 4.22 0.37 15.86
N VAL A 146 3.16 0.31 15.06
CA VAL A 146 1.87 0.95 15.42
C VAL A 146 1.19 0.21 16.57
N ARG A 147 1.18 -1.12 16.53
CA ARG A 147 0.56 -1.96 17.57
C ARG A 147 1.51 -2.41 18.67
N GLY A 148 2.81 -2.18 18.49
CA GLY A 148 3.84 -2.56 19.47
C GLY A 148 4.08 -4.07 19.56
N GLU A 149 3.66 -4.85 18.57
CA GLU A 149 3.77 -6.32 18.58
C GLU A 149 5.15 -6.80 18.08
N ARG A 150 6.25 -6.13 18.49
CA ARG A 150 7.61 -6.51 18.06
C ARG A 150 8.04 -7.90 18.51
N PHE A 151 7.41 -8.44 19.55
CA PHE A 151 7.70 -9.75 20.11
C PHE A 151 7.53 -10.91 19.10
N HIS A 152 6.79 -10.71 18.00
CA HIS A 152 6.72 -11.68 16.91
C HIS A 152 8.08 -11.95 16.23
N TRP A 153 9.04 -11.02 16.38
CA TRP A 153 10.41 -11.15 15.86
C TRP A 153 11.46 -11.15 16.98
N ALA A 154 11.11 -11.55 18.21
CA ALA A 154 12.04 -11.54 19.35
C ALA A 154 13.33 -12.37 19.14
N GLY A 155 13.31 -13.35 18.22
CA GLY A 155 14.50 -14.15 17.85
C GLY A 155 15.45 -13.48 16.86
N SER A 156 15.07 -12.36 16.26
CA SER A 156 15.85 -11.70 15.20
C SER A 156 17.09 -10.93 15.72
N GLY A 157 17.13 -10.61 17.02
CA GLY A 157 18.13 -9.71 17.60
C GLY A 157 17.88 -8.22 17.31
N CYS A 158 16.69 -7.93 16.79
CA CYS A 158 16.08 -6.61 16.64
C CYS A 158 15.08 -6.37 17.79
#